data_AF-F0RBE8-F1
#
_entry.id   AF-F0RBE8-F1
#
_cell.length_a   1.000
_cell.length_b   1.000
_cell.length_c   1.000
_cell.angle_alpha   90.00
_cell.angle_beta   90.00
_cell.angle_gamma   90.00
#
_symmetry.space_group_name_H-M   'P 1'
#
loop_
_entity.id
_entity.type
_entity.pdbx_description
1 polymer ?
#
loop_
_entity_poly.entity_id
_entity_poly.type
_entity_poly.pdbx_seq_one_letter_code
_entity_poly.pdbx_strand_id
1 'polypeptide(L)'
;MKHLLYIILLLPLISLAQIHSGTITYGITVNKQDDSSYKGKEGVKETMMLVSKAAENVNYKLQFNAAYAKFNVDNRLAIKDGDLEELAIIISGNNGTYYTSLPQKKQIIKTDAGIHIDAPIENENWKLTKETKKIGDFLCYKATLAKTGSKRSLIAWYTPEIPFAYGPNNFVGKIPGLILEVKTSMTTYKAKEIKLNPKKEIVIKWPKEKNNMTVSEYKKAGDKLYQDLKDERKR
;
A
#
# COMPACT_ATOMS: atom_id res chain seq x y z
N MET A 1 -27.86 54.73 -12.65
CA MET A 1 -26.91 53.77 -13.23
C MET A 1 -26.39 52.86 -12.12
N LYS A 2 -26.75 51.58 -12.20
CA LYS A 2 -26.25 50.37 -11.52
C LYS A 2 -25.37 50.58 -10.27
N HIS A 3 -25.98 50.46 -9.09
CA HIS A 3 -25.25 50.14 -7.85
C HIS A 3 -24.84 48.66 -7.91
N LEU A 4 -23.56 48.39 -8.13
CA LEU A 4 -22.99 47.05 -8.13
C LEU A 4 -22.66 46.67 -6.68
N LEU A 5 -23.53 45.87 -6.06
CA LEU A 5 -23.33 45.35 -4.71
C LEU A 5 -22.32 44.19 -4.78
N TYR A 6 -21.06 44.45 -4.40
CA TYR A 6 -20.07 43.39 -4.23
C TYR A 6 -20.39 42.63 -2.93
N ILE A 7 -21.06 41.49 -3.07
CA ILE A 7 -21.21 40.52 -1.99
C ILE A 7 -19.84 39.86 -1.81
N ILE A 8 -19.02 40.41 -0.91
CA ILE A 8 -17.83 39.74 -0.40
C ILE A 8 -18.36 38.57 0.44
N LEU A 9 -18.41 37.40 -0.18
CA LEU A 9 -18.73 36.15 0.49
C LEU A 9 -17.57 35.85 1.46
N LEU A 10 -17.67 36.36 2.70
CA LEU A 10 -16.88 35.92 3.85
C LEU A 10 -17.28 34.48 4.16
N LEU A 11 -16.79 33.54 3.36
CA LEU A 11 -16.76 32.13 3.71
C LEU A 11 -16.00 32.02 5.03
N PRO A 12 -16.60 31.47 6.10
CA PRO A 12 -15.84 31.23 7.32
C PRO A 12 -14.66 30.34 6.95
N LEU A 13 -13.46 30.89 7.07
CA LEU A 13 -12.22 30.13 7.14
C LEU A 13 -12.30 29.30 8.42
N ILE A 14 -13.04 28.20 8.37
CA ILE A 14 -12.90 27.15 9.36
C ILE A 14 -11.48 26.64 9.14
N SER A 15 -10.56 27.19 9.93
CA SER A 15 -9.22 26.68 10.14
C SER A 15 -9.34 25.30 10.78
N LEU A 16 -9.83 24.32 10.01
CA LEU A 16 -9.52 22.94 10.27
C LEU A 16 -8.01 22.88 10.22
N ALA A 17 -7.37 22.47 11.32
CA ALA A 17 -5.94 22.21 11.32
C ALA A 17 -5.66 21.24 10.16
N GLN A 18 -5.13 21.76 9.07
CA GLN A 18 -4.96 20.96 7.86
C GLN A 18 -4.01 19.81 8.20
N ILE A 19 -4.32 18.61 7.73
CA ILE A 19 -3.38 17.50 7.90
C ILE A 19 -2.29 17.72 6.85
N HIS A 20 -1.06 17.94 7.30
CA HIS A 20 0.09 18.24 6.43
C HIS A 20 1.07 17.07 6.35
N SER A 21 1.09 16.24 7.39
CA SER A 21 1.95 15.06 7.48
C SER A 21 1.41 14.05 8.49
N GLY A 22 1.90 12.82 8.42
CA GLY A 22 1.53 11.79 9.36
C GLY A 22 2.33 10.51 9.21
N THR A 23 2.20 9.65 10.21
CA THR A 23 2.67 8.27 10.21
C THR A 23 1.50 7.34 10.48
N ILE A 24 1.32 6.35 9.62
CA ILE A 24 0.36 5.27 9.79
C ILE A 24 1.13 3.97 9.98
N THR A 25 0.78 3.22 11.02
CA THR A 25 1.26 1.86 11.21
C THR A 25 0.17 0.91 10.73
N TYR A 26 0.49 0.01 9.81
CA TYR A 26 -0.41 -1.04 9.33
C TYR A 26 0.02 -2.39 9.87
N GLY A 27 -0.93 -3.25 10.22
CA GLY A 27 -0.69 -4.69 10.30
C GLY A 27 -1.21 -5.42 9.07
N ILE A 28 -0.84 -6.68 8.95
CA ILE A 28 -1.36 -7.58 7.91
C ILE A 28 -2.10 -8.77 8.50
N THR A 29 -3.04 -9.30 7.73
CA THR A 29 -3.69 -10.59 7.99
C THR A 29 -3.67 -11.39 6.71
N VAL A 30 -3.20 -12.65 6.77
CA VAL A 30 -3.29 -13.58 5.65
C VAL A 30 -4.76 -14.00 5.50
N ASN A 31 -5.33 -13.73 4.34
CA ASN A 31 -6.73 -14.02 4.05
C ASN A 31 -6.91 -15.53 3.91
N LYS A 32 -7.90 -16.07 4.64
CA LYS A 32 -8.32 -17.47 4.52
C LYS A 32 -8.60 -17.81 3.05
N GLN A 33 -7.90 -18.81 2.54
CA GLN A 33 -8.21 -19.41 1.25
C GLN A 33 -9.25 -20.52 1.44
N ASP A 34 -9.95 -20.87 0.37
CA ASP A 34 -10.89 -21.99 0.35
C ASP A 34 -10.16 -23.30 0.68
N ASP A 35 -10.74 -24.18 1.52
CA ASP A 35 -10.13 -25.46 1.91
C ASP A 35 -9.80 -26.35 0.68
N SER A 36 -10.58 -26.23 -0.41
CA SER A 36 -10.28 -26.90 -1.67
C SER A 36 -8.92 -26.52 -2.28
N SER A 37 -8.40 -25.32 -1.97
CA SER A 37 -7.09 -24.86 -2.44
C SER A 37 -5.91 -25.63 -1.83
N TYR A 38 -6.14 -26.36 -0.72
CA TYR A 38 -5.14 -27.15 -0.01
C TYR A 38 -5.40 -28.67 -0.08
N LYS A 39 -6.38 -29.12 -0.86
CA LYS A 39 -6.72 -30.55 -0.96
C LYS A 39 -5.48 -31.36 -1.36
N GLY A 40 -5.09 -32.35 -0.54
CA GLY A 40 -3.91 -33.18 -0.74
C GLY A 40 -2.56 -32.51 -0.38
N LYS A 41 -2.57 -31.37 0.32
CA LYS A 41 -1.38 -30.58 0.69
C LYS A 41 -1.40 -30.18 2.17
N GLU A 42 -1.53 -31.15 3.06
CA GLU A 42 -1.66 -30.92 4.51
C GLU A 42 -0.50 -30.09 5.09
N GLY A 43 0.75 -30.39 4.71
CA GLY A 43 1.91 -29.59 5.13
C GLY A 43 1.87 -28.12 4.67
N VAL A 44 1.21 -27.83 3.54
CA VAL A 44 1.02 -26.44 3.08
C VAL A 44 -0.03 -25.74 3.95
N LYS A 45 -1.11 -26.43 4.33
CA LYS A 45 -2.14 -25.88 5.21
C LYS A 45 -1.56 -25.52 6.58
N GLU A 46 -0.75 -26.40 7.16
CA GLU A 46 -0.07 -26.16 8.43
C GLU A 46 0.90 -24.97 8.33
N THR A 47 1.75 -24.95 7.29
CA THR A 47 2.67 -23.83 7.03
C THR A 47 1.93 -22.51 6.92
N MET A 48 0.81 -22.46 6.18
CA MET A 48 0.01 -21.24 6.01
C MET A 48 -0.63 -20.77 7.33
N MET A 49 -0.99 -21.70 8.22
CA MET A 49 -1.47 -21.35 9.56
C MET A 49 -0.36 -20.71 10.40
N LEU A 50 0.85 -21.26 10.37
CA LEU A 50 2.02 -20.70 11.06
C LEU A 50 2.38 -19.32 10.51
N VAL A 51 2.40 -19.16 9.18
CA VAL A 51 2.65 -17.86 8.54
C VAL A 51 1.56 -16.85 8.88
N SER A 52 0.29 -17.26 8.93
CA SER A 52 -0.80 -16.38 9.35
C SER A 52 -0.63 -15.87 10.78
N LYS A 53 -0.09 -16.70 11.69
CA LYS A 53 0.21 -16.30 13.07
C LYS A 53 1.41 -15.35 13.11
N ALA A 54 2.48 -15.64 12.39
CA ALA A 54 3.66 -14.78 12.29
C ALA A 54 3.33 -13.39 11.71
N ALA A 55 2.37 -13.33 10.77
CA ALA A 55 1.89 -12.09 10.16
C ALA A 55 1.37 -11.06 11.19
N GLU A 56 0.91 -11.50 12.38
CA GLU A 56 0.45 -10.60 13.45
C GLU A 56 1.58 -9.70 14.00
N ASN A 57 2.83 -10.21 13.94
CA ASN A 57 4.04 -9.51 14.35
C ASN A 57 4.61 -8.60 13.26
N VAL A 58 4.12 -8.73 12.02
CA VAL A 58 4.56 -7.90 10.90
C VAL A 58 3.78 -6.60 10.89
N ASN A 59 4.51 -5.48 11.02
CA ASN A 59 3.97 -4.15 10.86
C ASN A 59 4.62 -3.45 9.68
N TYR A 60 3.87 -2.54 9.06
CA TYR A 60 4.34 -1.63 8.03
C TYR A 60 4.17 -0.20 8.50
N LYS A 61 5.02 0.70 7.99
CA LYS A 61 4.98 2.12 8.29
C LYS A 61 4.80 2.91 7.01
N LEU A 62 3.75 3.72 6.94
CA LEU A 62 3.54 4.76 5.93
C LEU A 62 3.83 6.11 6.57
N GLN A 63 4.92 6.74 6.18
CA GLN A 63 5.21 8.13 6.54
C GLN A 63 4.86 9.01 5.35
N PHE A 64 4.18 10.12 5.56
CA PHE A 64 3.83 11.04 4.47
C PHE A 64 3.91 12.50 4.89
N ASN A 65 4.11 13.35 3.90
CA ASN A 65 3.89 14.79 3.95
C ASN A 65 3.24 15.25 2.63
N ALA A 66 3.08 16.56 2.45
CA ALA A 66 2.44 17.13 1.26
C ALA A 66 3.13 16.74 -0.08
N ALA A 67 4.43 16.46 -0.08
CA ALA A 67 5.20 16.18 -1.29
C ALA A 67 5.39 14.68 -1.56
N TYR A 68 5.64 13.91 -0.49
CA TYR A 68 6.12 12.54 -0.60
C TYR A 68 5.48 11.61 0.44
N ALA A 69 5.48 10.32 0.14
CA ALA A 69 5.28 9.25 1.11
C ALA A 69 6.36 8.17 1.01
N LYS A 70 6.61 7.47 2.12
CA LYS A 70 7.48 6.30 2.22
C LYS A 70 6.71 5.18 2.91
N PHE A 71 6.62 4.02 2.26
CA PHE A 71 6.02 2.80 2.81
C PHE A 71 7.04 1.67 2.86
N ASN A 72 7.20 1.03 4.02
CA ASN A 72 8.08 -0.12 4.19
C ASN A 72 7.66 -0.98 5.39
N VAL A 73 8.17 -2.21 5.46
CA VAL A 73 8.12 -3.04 6.68
C VAL A 73 8.77 -2.27 7.82
N ASP A 74 8.08 -2.13 8.94
CA ASP A 74 8.64 -1.52 10.14
C ASP A 74 9.63 -2.48 10.80
N ASN A 75 10.77 -1.95 11.25
CA ASN A 75 11.85 -2.74 11.84
C ASN A 75 12.36 -3.91 10.95
N ARG A 76 12.42 -3.73 9.62
CA ARG A 76 12.82 -4.77 8.65
C ARG A 76 14.11 -5.52 9.01
N LEU A 77 15.11 -4.82 9.57
CA LEU A 77 16.41 -5.40 9.93
C LEU A 77 16.35 -6.46 11.03
N ALA A 78 15.25 -6.52 11.80
CA ALA A 78 15.06 -7.52 12.84
C ALA A 78 14.51 -8.85 12.29
N ILE A 79 14.02 -8.87 11.05
CA ILE A 79 13.47 -10.06 10.39
C ILE A 79 14.60 -10.71 9.60
N LYS A 80 14.83 -12.01 9.83
CA LYS A 80 15.92 -12.77 9.20
C LYS A 80 15.41 -13.62 8.05
N ASP A 81 16.33 -13.91 7.13
CA ASP A 81 16.07 -14.83 6.03
C ASP A 81 15.62 -16.21 6.56
N GLY A 82 14.47 -16.65 6.08
CA GLY A 82 13.86 -17.93 6.49
C GLY A 82 12.87 -17.84 7.65
N ASP A 83 12.72 -16.68 8.29
CA ASP A 83 11.69 -16.47 9.31
C ASP A 83 10.28 -16.59 8.71
N LEU A 84 9.29 -16.98 9.52
CA LEU A 84 7.89 -17.05 9.06
C LEU A 84 7.34 -15.65 8.74
N GLU A 85 7.85 -14.62 9.39
CA GLU A 85 7.58 -13.21 9.11
C GLU A 85 8.05 -12.79 7.71
N GLU A 86 9.21 -13.28 7.26
CA GLU A 86 9.72 -13.09 5.88
C GLU A 86 8.72 -13.65 4.87
N LEU A 87 8.22 -14.87 5.11
CA LEU A 87 7.19 -15.48 4.27
C LEU A 87 5.87 -14.70 4.30
N ALA A 88 5.46 -14.17 5.46
CA ALA A 88 4.28 -13.32 5.56
C ALA A 88 4.42 -12.03 4.75
N ILE A 89 5.59 -11.41 4.73
CA ILE A 89 5.90 -10.24 3.90
C ILE A 89 5.80 -10.58 2.42
N ILE A 90 6.40 -11.69 1.99
CA ILE A 90 6.32 -12.17 0.60
C ILE A 90 4.85 -12.41 0.18
N ILE A 91 4.06 -13.12 1.00
CA ILE A 91 2.64 -13.39 0.74
C ILE A 91 1.81 -12.09 0.70
N SER A 92 2.21 -11.08 1.45
CA SER A 92 1.57 -9.76 1.42
C SER A 92 1.81 -8.98 0.12
N GLY A 93 2.76 -9.43 -0.71
CA GLY A 93 3.12 -8.81 -1.98
C GLY A 93 3.94 -7.52 -1.84
N ASN A 94 4.51 -7.27 -0.66
CA ASN A 94 5.49 -6.21 -0.47
C ASN A 94 6.86 -6.72 -0.93
N ASN A 95 7.54 -5.94 -1.77
CA ASN A 95 8.85 -6.33 -2.32
C ASN A 95 9.99 -5.44 -1.79
N GLY A 96 9.73 -4.59 -0.80
CA GLY A 96 10.71 -3.64 -0.25
C GLY A 96 10.11 -2.28 0.13
N THR A 97 10.86 -1.21 -0.12
CA THR A 97 10.49 0.16 0.25
C THR A 97 9.93 0.94 -0.93
N TYR A 98 8.77 1.56 -0.76
CA TYR A 98 8.07 2.35 -1.77
C TYR A 98 8.16 3.83 -1.41
N TYR A 99 8.67 4.65 -2.34
CA TYR A 99 8.66 6.11 -2.24
C TYR A 99 7.66 6.64 -3.25
N THR A 100 6.66 7.39 -2.82
CA THR A 100 5.56 7.88 -3.66
C THR A 100 5.59 9.39 -3.77
N SER A 101 5.41 9.93 -4.97
CA SER A 101 5.15 11.35 -5.20
C SER A 101 3.87 11.50 -6.03
N LEU A 102 2.79 11.98 -5.39
CA LEU A 102 1.53 12.25 -6.07
C LEU A 102 1.67 13.36 -7.13
N PRO A 103 2.38 14.48 -6.88
CA PRO A 103 2.59 15.51 -7.90
C PRO A 103 3.29 14.99 -9.15
N GLN A 104 4.28 14.11 -8.97
CA GLN A 104 5.01 13.49 -10.09
C GLN A 104 4.29 12.25 -10.67
N LYS A 105 3.17 11.82 -10.06
CA LYS A 105 2.42 10.61 -10.42
C LYS A 105 3.31 9.37 -10.59
N LYS A 106 4.26 9.18 -9.67
CA LYS A 106 5.22 8.07 -9.75
C LYS A 106 5.63 7.55 -8.38
N GLN A 107 6.13 6.32 -8.39
CA GLN A 107 6.79 5.66 -7.29
C GLN A 107 8.21 5.23 -7.68
N ILE A 108 9.12 5.24 -6.70
CA ILE A 108 10.38 4.51 -6.76
C ILE A 108 10.30 3.37 -5.76
N ILE A 109 10.46 2.14 -6.23
CA ILE A 109 10.48 0.94 -5.39
C ILE A 109 11.93 0.50 -5.24
N LYS A 110 12.43 0.45 -4.01
CA LYS A 110 13.71 -0.17 -3.68
C LYS A 110 13.43 -1.56 -3.15
N THR A 111 13.75 -2.58 -3.95
CA THR A 111 13.51 -3.96 -3.52
C THR A 111 14.51 -4.38 -2.46
N ASP A 112 14.16 -5.41 -1.68
CA ASP A 112 15.09 -5.98 -0.70
C ASP A 112 16.33 -6.60 -1.37
N ALA A 113 16.22 -6.97 -2.65
CA ALA A 113 17.34 -7.42 -3.49
C ALA A 113 18.21 -6.27 -4.04
N GLY A 114 17.97 -5.02 -3.64
CA GLY A 114 18.75 -3.86 -4.07
C GLY A 114 18.41 -3.33 -5.47
N ILE A 115 17.30 -3.78 -6.07
CA ILE A 115 16.86 -3.30 -7.39
C ILE A 115 16.02 -2.03 -7.21
N HIS A 116 16.28 -1.03 -8.05
CA HIS A 116 15.50 0.21 -8.08
C HIS A 116 14.55 0.21 -9.28
N ILE A 117 13.26 0.33 -8.99
CA ILE A 117 12.20 0.29 -10.00
C ILE A 117 11.56 1.68 -10.09
N ASP A 118 11.53 2.26 -11.28
CA ASP A 118 10.71 3.43 -11.60
C ASP A 118 9.33 2.96 -12.06
N ALA A 119 8.32 3.30 -11.26
CA ALA A 119 6.96 2.84 -11.43
C ALA A 119 6.00 4.04 -11.58
N PRO A 120 5.46 4.30 -12.77
CA PRO A 120 4.39 5.29 -12.90
C PRO A 120 3.18 4.85 -12.07
N ILE A 121 2.51 5.82 -11.42
CA ILE A 121 1.25 5.54 -10.74
C ILE A 121 0.20 5.33 -11.84
N GLU A 122 -0.13 4.08 -12.09
CA GLU A 122 -1.11 3.69 -13.10
C GLU A 122 -2.53 4.14 -12.72
N ASN A 123 -3.34 4.36 -13.75
CA ASN A 123 -4.72 4.75 -13.61
C ASN A 123 -5.61 3.55 -13.28
N GLU A 124 -5.53 3.05 -12.06
CA GLU A 124 -6.49 2.05 -11.58
C GLU A 124 -7.88 2.67 -11.47
N ASN A 125 -8.85 2.12 -12.21
CA ASN A 125 -10.24 2.60 -12.24
C ASN A 125 -11.01 2.09 -11.01
N TRP A 126 -10.67 2.61 -9.83
CA TRP A 126 -11.41 2.35 -8.60
C TRP A 126 -12.88 2.75 -8.75
N LYS A 127 -13.79 1.81 -8.50
CA LYS A 127 -15.23 2.07 -8.38
C LYS A 127 -15.54 2.47 -6.95
N LEU A 128 -15.77 3.76 -6.73
CA LEU A 128 -16.21 4.28 -5.44
C LEU A 128 -17.64 3.80 -5.14
N THR A 129 -17.91 3.43 -3.89
CA THR A 129 -19.25 3.03 -3.44
C THR A 129 -19.73 3.91 -2.29
N LYS A 130 -21.01 3.77 -1.91
CA LYS A 130 -21.62 4.48 -0.78
C LYS A 130 -21.44 3.75 0.55
N GLU A 131 -20.82 2.57 0.56
CA GLU A 131 -20.59 1.82 1.78
C GLU A 131 -19.56 2.53 2.64
N THR A 132 -19.85 2.64 3.93
CA THR A 132 -18.98 3.29 4.90
C THR A 132 -18.72 2.40 6.11
N LYS A 133 -17.59 2.62 6.77
CA LYS A 133 -17.26 2.05 8.08
C LYS A 133 -16.28 2.96 8.82
N LYS A 134 -16.15 2.80 10.12
CA LYS A 134 -15.09 3.47 10.90
C LYS A 134 -13.82 2.62 10.97
N ILE A 135 -12.66 3.26 10.84
CA ILE A 135 -11.34 2.67 11.13
C ILE A 135 -10.61 3.66 12.04
N GLY A 136 -10.42 3.30 13.30
CA GLY A 136 -10.09 4.28 14.34
C GLY A 136 -11.21 5.32 14.43
N ASP A 137 -10.84 6.60 14.43
CA ASP A 137 -11.79 7.71 14.50
C ASP A 137 -12.30 8.17 13.12
N PHE A 138 -11.75 7.64 12.03
CA PHE A 138 -12.01 8.11 10.67
C PHE A 138 -13.19 7.40 10.01
N LEU A 139 -14.07 8.16 9.38
CA LEU A 139 -15.09 7.62 8.49
C LEU A 139 -14.41 7.23 7.17
N CYS A 140 -14.52 5.95 6.83
CA CYS A 140 -13.96 5.40 5.61
C CYS A 140 -15.07 5.02 4.63
N TYR A 141 -14.78 5.21 3.35
CA TYR A 141 -15.62 4.83 2.23
C TYR A 141 -14.98 3.66 1.49
N LYS A 142 -15.82 2.79 0.94
CA LYS A 142 -15.35 1.64 0.18
C LYS A 142 -15.08 2.04 -1.27
N ALA A 143 -13.99 1.51 -1.82
CA ALA A 143 -13.73 1.46 -3.25
C ALA A 143 -13.39 0.04 -3.66
N THR A 144 -13.75 -0.34 -4.88
CA THR A 144 -13.41 -1.66 -5.43
C THR A 144 -12.68 -1.54 -6.75
N LEU A 145 -11.72 -2.44 -6.98
CA LEU A 145 -11.06 -2.58 -8.27
C LEU A 145 -11.24 -4.01 -8.75
N ALA A 146 -11.86 -4.15 -9.92
CA ALA A 146 -12.00 -5.44 -10.58
C ALA A 146 -10.69 -5.75 -11.32
N LYS A 147 -10.04 -6.85 -10.98
CA LYS A 147 -8.91 -7.33 -11.77
C LYS A 147 -9.46 -8.09 -12.98
N THR A 148 -9.11 -7.66 -14.19
CA THR A 148 -9.55 -8.29 -15.45
C THR A 148 -9.31 -9.82 -15.38
N GLY A 149 -10.36 -10.61 -15.62
CA GLY A 149 -10.29 -12.08 -15.60
C GLY A 149 -10.33 -12.75 -14.21
N SER A 150 -10.57 -12.02 -13.12
CA SER A 150 -10.72 -12.61 -11.78
C SER A 150 -12.08 -12.30 -11.13
N LYS A 151 -12.67 -13.30 -10.46
CA LYS A 151 -13.81 -13.09 -9.53
C LYS A 151 -13.40 -12.37 -8.24
N ARG A 152 -12.11 -12.16 -8.00
CA ARG A 152 -11.59 -11.52 -6.78
C ARG A 152 -11.41 -10.02 -7.03
N SER A 153 -12.26 -9.21 -6.40
CA SER A 153 -12.11 -7.76 -6.37
C SER A 153 -11.15 -7.34 -5.27
N LEU A 154 -10.31 -6.36 -5.56
CA LEU A 154 -9.58 -5.61 -4.53
C LEU A 154 -10.57 -4.68 -3.85
N ILE A 155 -10.51 -4.58 -2.52
CA ILE A 155 -11.38 -3.68 -1.75
C ILE A 155 -10.48 -2.77 -0.94
N ALA A 156 -10.64 -1.46 -1.12
CA ALA A 156 -9.98 -0.44 -0.32
C ALA A 156 -11.03 0.29 0.53
N TRP A 157 -10.65 0.64 1.75
CA TRP A 157 -11.38 1.56 2.62
C TRP A 157 -10.51 2.80 2.82
N TYR A 158 -10.99 3.95 2.36
CA TYR A 158 -10.25 5.20 2.35
C TYR A 158 -10.99 6.30 3.08
N THR A 159 -10.27 7.28 3.63
CA THR A 159 -10.86 8.46 4.28
C THR A 159 -10.44 9.76 3.58
N PRO A 160 -11.40 10.57 3.07
CA PRO A 160 -11.13 11.92 2.57
C PRO A 160 -10.63 12.90 3.65
N GLU A 161 -10.84 12.57 4.92
CA GLU A 161 -10.41 13.40 6.05
C GLU A 161 -8.89 13.56 6.10
N ILE A 162 -8.14 12.56 5.59
CA ILE A 162 -6.71 12.68 5.31
C ILE A 162 -6.55 12.80 3.79
N PRO A 163 -6.44 14.03 3.23
CA PRO A 163 -6.62 14.30 1.80
C PRO A 163 -5.37 13.98 0.96
N PHE A 164 -4.64 12.91 1.32
CA PHE A 164 -3.50 12.42 0.57
C PHE A 164 -3.79 10.99 0.12
N ALA A 165 -3.83 10.79 -1.19
CA ALA A 165 -4.13 9.50 -1.80
C ALA A 165 -2.96 8.50 -1.74
N TYR A 166 -2.41 8.31 -0.55
CA TYR A 166 -1.41 7.30 -0.24
C TYR A 166 -2.07 6.05 0.36
N GLY A 167 -1.32 4.96 0.38
CA GLY A 167 -1.74 3.68 0.92
C GLY A 167 -0.59 2.68 0.89
N PRO A 168 -0.86 1.42 1.28
CA PRO A 168 0.13 0.36 1.28
C PRO A 168 0.66 0.04 -0.14
N ASN A 169 1.96 -0.25 -0.25
CA ASN A 169 2.64 -0.63 -1.49
C ASN A 169 2.35 0.34 -2.66
N ASN A 170 1.71 -0.17 -3.71
CA ASN A 170 1.32 0.53 -4.92
C ASN A 170 -0.17 0.97 -4.93
N PHE A 171 -0.90 0.77 -3.83
CA PHE A 171 -2.27 1.25 -3.70
C PHE A 171 -2.28 2.75 -3.36
N VAL A 172 -1.99 3.57 -4.37
CA VAL A 172 -1.86 5.03 -4.29
C VAL A 172 -2.54 5.69 -5.50
N GLY A 173 -2.93 6.96 -5.39
CA GLY A 173 -3.40 7.75 -6.54
C GLY A 173 -4.92 7.97 -6.59
N LYS A 174 -5.64 7.36 -7.54
CA LYS A 174 -7.02 7.73 -7.94
C LYS A 174 -8.13 7.32 -6.94
N ILE A 175 -7.93 7.62 -5.66
CA ILE A 175 -8.92 7.47 -4.60
C ILE A 175 -8.89 8.76 -3.75
N PRO A 176 -10.04 9.37 -3.41
CA PRO A 176 -10.05 10.68 -2.77
C PRO A 176 -9.76 10.58 -1.27
N GLY A 177 -8.50 10.30 -0.93
CA GLY A 177 -8.02 10.26 0.45
C GLY A 177 -7.13 9.06 0.76
N LEU A 178 -6.70 8.98 2.01
CA LEU A 178 -5.76 7.96 2.46
C LEU A 178 -6.43 6.60 2.60
N ILE A 179 -5.79 5.54 2.10
CA ILE A 179 -6.27 4.16 2.27
C ILE A 179 -5.89 3.65 3.66
N LEU A 180 -6.88 3.39 4.51
CA LEU A 180 -6.68 2.84 5.85
C LEU A 180 -6.82 1.32 5.92
N GLU A 181 -7.44 0.69 4.93
CA GLU A 181 -7.46 -0.76 4.78
C GLU A 181 -7.49 -1.13 3.31
N VAL A 182 -6.72 -2.14 2.90
CA VAL A 182 -6.81 -2.73 1.55
C VAL A 182 -6.77 -4.24 1.66
N LYS A 183 -7.81 -4.87 1.14
CA LYS A 183 -7.95 -6.32 1.04
C LYS A 183 -7.62 -6.76 -0.38
N THR A 184 -6.56 -7.55 -0.49
CA THR A 184 -6.16 -8.25 -1.70
C THR A 184 -6.69 -9.69 -1.70
N SER A 185 -6.29 -10.51 -2.69
CA SER A 185 -6.65 -11.94 -2.69
C SER A 185 -6.01 -12.71 -1.54
N MET A 186 -4.76 -12.40 -1.20
CA MET A 186 -3.97 -13.16 -0.22
C MET A 186 -3.87 -12.49 1.13
N THR A 187 -3.90 -11.15 1.17
CA THR A 187 -3.58 -10.40 2.39
C THR A 187 -4.46 -9.17 2.53
N THR A 188 -4.81 -8.83 3.76
CA THR A 188 -5.44 -7.56 4.12
C THR A 188 -4.44 -6.72 4.91
N TYR A 189 -4.17 -5.50 4.44
CA TYR A 189 -3.46 -4.47 5.20
C TYR A 189 -4.50 -3.63 5.94
N LYS A 190 -4.29 -3.34 7.23
CA LYS A 190 -5.20 -2.51 8.02
C LYS A 190 -4.43 -1.61 8.97
N ALA A 191 -4.78 -0.32 8.99
CA ALA A 191 -4.22 0.66 9.92
C ALA A 191 -4.49 0.24 11.37
N LYS A 192 -3.42 0.19 12.17
CA LYS A 192 -3.42 -0.08 13.61
C LYS A 192 -3.26 1.21 14.41
N GLU A 193 -2.41 2.12 13.92
CA GLU A 193 -2.11 3.39 14.59
C GLU A 193 -2.02 4.51 13.57
N ILE A 194 -2.56 5.68 13.91
CA ILE A 194 -2.59 6.88 13.07
C ILE A 194 -2.07 8.05 13.90
N LYS A 195 -0.93 8.62 13.50
CA LYS A 195 -0.30 9.78 14.14
C LYS A 195 -0.20 10.91 13.12
N LEU A 196 -1.03 11.93 13.26
CA LEU A 196 -1.10 13.06 12.33
C LEU A 196 -0.42 14.30 12.94
N ASN A 197 0.12 15.14 12.07
CA ASN A 197 0.74 16.42 12.42
C ASN A 197 1.68 16.33 13.65
N PRO A 198 2.66 15.41 13.65
CA PRO A 198 3.60 15.31 14.77
C PRO A 198 4.39 16.61 14.94
N LYS A 199 4.78 16.91 16.19
CA LYS A 199 5.62 18.08 16.50
C LYS A 199 6.95 18.07 15.75
N LYS A 200 7.53 16.89 15.56
CA LYS A 200 8.76 16.70 14.77
C LYS A 200 8.38 16.51 13.31
N GLU A 201 8.98 17.30 12.44
CA GLU A 201 8.77 17.23 11.00
C GLU A 201 9.13 15.85 10.43
N ILE A 202 8.28 15.34 9.53
CA ILE A 202 8.52 14.12 8.77
C ILE A 202 9.26 14.48 7.48
N VAL A 203 10.59 14.30 7.51
CA VAL A 203 11.46 14.51 6.35
C VAL A 203 11.59 13.21 5.55
N ILE A 204 11.16 13.24 4.30
CA ILE A 204 11.28 12.11 3.36
C ILE A 204 12.18 12.54 2.22
N LYS A 205 13.35 11.90 2.12
CA LYS A 205 14.30 12.14 1.02
C LYS A 205 13.89 11.31 -0.18
N TRP A 206 13.56 11.98 -1.29
CA TRP A 206 13.29 11.31 -2.55
C TRP A 206 14.55 10.59 -3.06
N PRO A 207 14.48 9.32 -3.46
CA PRO A 207 15.62 8.60 -4.04
C PRO A 207 16.06 9.24 -5.37
N LYS A 208 17.36 9.54 -5.50
CA LYS A 208 17.99 10.07 -6.73
C LYS A 208 18.91 9.05 -7.39
N GLU A 209 18.46 7.81 -7.44
CA GLU A 209 19.26 6.70 -7.92
C GLU A 209 19.44 6.75 -9.44
N LYS A 210 20.61 6.32 -9.90
CA LYS A 210 20.91 6.11 -11.33
C LYS A 210 20.63 4.64 -11.66
N ASN A 211 20.27 4.35 -12.91
CA ASN A 211 19.96 3.00 -13.41
C ASN A 211 18.67 2.37 -12.86
N ASN A 212 17.60 3.17 -12.72
CA ASN A 212 16.29 2.60 -12.44
C ASN A 212 15.82 1.76 -13.64
N MET A 213 15.26 0.59 -13.38
CA MET A 213 14.53 -0.16 -14.39
C MET A 213 13.03 0.12 -14.29
N THR A 214 12.32 -0.04 -15.40
CA THR A 214 10.87 0.05 -15.46
C THR A 214 10.22 -1.19 -14.84
N VAL A 215 8.94 -1.08 -14.47
CA VAL A 215 8.12 -2.22 -14.03
C VAL A 215 8.12 -3.36 -15.05
N SER A 216 8.11 -3.04 -16.35
CA SER A 216 8.12 -4.04 -17.43
C SER A 216 9.43 -4.81 -17.48
N GLU A 217 10.57 -4.11 -17.37
CA GLU A 217 11.90 -4.73 -17.35
C GLU A 217 12.06 -5.62 -16.11
N TYR A 218 11.65 -5.14 -14.95
CA TYR A 218 11.67 -5.91 -13.71
C TYR A 218 10.87 -7.20 -13.84
N LYS A 219 9.65 -7.12 -14.40
CA LYS A 219 8.81 -8.30 -14.64
C LYS A 219 9.46 -9.28 -15.60
N LYS A 220 9.99 -8.81 -16.74
CA LYS A 220 10.68 -9.66 -17.73
C LYS A 220 11.90 -10.37 -17.13
N ALA A 221 12.67 -9.68 -16.30
CA ALA A 221 13.82 -10.28 -15.62
C ALA A 221 13.39 -11.40 -14.66
N GLY A 222 12.32 -11.19 -13.89
CA GLY A 222 11.74 -12.21 -13.02
C GLY A 222 11.18 -13.42 -13.79
N ASP A 223 10.44 -13.16 -14.88
CA ASP A 223 9.89 -14.22 -15.74
C ASP A 223 11.01 -15.08 -16.36
N LYS A 224 12.10 -14.45 -16.80
CA LYS A 224 13.28 -15.15 -17.32
C LYS A 224 13.95 -16.01 -16.26
N LEU A 225 14.25 -15.45 -15.09
CA LEU A 225 14.85 -16.19 -13.97
C LEU A 225 14.03 -17.43 -13.59
N TYR A 226 12.70 -17.29 -13.57
CA TYR A 226 11.82 -18.42 -13.29
C TYR A 226 11.94 -19.54 -14.34
N GLN A 227 12.02 -19.21 -15.64
CA GLN A 227 12.20 -20.23 -16.67
C GLN A 227 13.56 -20.91 -16.56
N ASP A 228 14.64 -20.14 -16.35
CA ASP A 228 15.99 -20.67 -16.21
C ASP A 228 16.08 -21.69 -15.05
N LEU A 229 15.56 -21.35 -13.86
CA LEU A 229 15.50 -22.26 -12.70
C LEU A 229 14.63 -23.50 -12.93
N LYS A 230 13.55 -23.36 -13.71
CA LYS A 230 12.66 -24.48 -14.04
C LYS A 230 13.34 -25.46 -14.99
N ASP A 231 14.14 -24.98 -15.92
CA ASP A 231 14.86 -25.81 -16.88
C ASP A 231 16.07 -26.49 -16.24
N GLU A 232 16.75 -25.84 -15.27
CA GLU A 232 17.78 -26.48 -14.45
C GLU A 232 17.24 -27.67 -13.66
N ARG A 233 16.06 -27.55 -13.04
CA ARG A 233 15.44 -28.65 -12.26
C ARG A 233 15.01 -29.86 -13.09
N LYS A 234 14.96 -29.74 -14.42
CA LYS A 234 14.61 -30.84 -15.34
C LYS A 234 15.84 -31.56 -15.89
N ARG A 235 17.03 -30.97 -15.76
CA ARG A 235 18.30 -31.60 -16.12
C ARG A 235 18.78 -32.47 -14.98
#